data_AF-A0A661WB05-F1
#
_entry.id   AF-A0A661WB05-F1
#
_cell.length_a   1.000
_cell.length_b   1.000
_cell.length_c   1.000
_cell.angle_alpha   90.00
_cell.angle_beta   90.00
_cell.angle_gamma   90.00
#
_symmetry.space_group_name_H-M   'P 1'
#
loop_
_entity.id
_entity.type
_entity.pdbx_description
1 polymer ?
#
loop_
_entity_poly.entity_id
_entity_poly.type
_entity_poly.pdbx_seq_one_letter_code
_entity_poly.pdbx_strand_id
1 'polypeptide(L)'
;LSDGQFYNSAFQGYTAQKLTQYFQMDYDKFETRNEDQCGVRVDFGDGAFRHQILPQIAILVVYWKGDEEFPPSYKILFEDIADYHLPTDGCAILGSMLVGKLLAE
;
A
#
# COMPACT_ATOMS: atom_id res chain seq x y z
N LEU A 1 -5.92 16.16 18.59
CA LEU A 1 -5.30 14.95 18.00
C LEU A 1 -6.46 14.14 17.50
N SER A 2 -6.89 14.46 16.28
CA SER A 2 -8.19 14.08 15.77
C SER A 2 -7.96 13.50 14.38
N ASP A 3 -8.15 12.19 14.30
CA ASP A 3 -8.56 11.44 13.12
C ASP A 3 -7.64 11.50 11.89
N GLY A 4 -6.64 10.61 11.87
CA GLY A 4 -6.03 10.06 10.65
C GLY A 4 -7.02 9.22 9.80
N GLN A 5 -8.31 9.59 9.79
CA GLN A 5 -9.44 8.88 9.16
C GLN A 5 -9.72 9.33 7.71
N PHE A 6 -8.91 10.21 7.12
CA PHE A 6 -9.18 10.68 5.76
C PHE A 6 -7.97 10.55 4.83
N TYR A 7 -7.55 9.32 4.58
CA TYR A 7 -6.91 8.99 3.30
C TYR A 7 -7.95 8.38 2.35
N ASN A 8 -8.49 9.27 1.50
CA ASN A 8 -9.41 9.05 0.39
C ASN A 8 -9.89 7.60 0.21
N SER A 9 -11.06 7.28 0.77
CA SER A 9 -11.72 5.97 0.67
C SER A 9 -11.90 5.51 -0.79
N ALA A 10 -12.04 6.44 -1.74
CA ALA A 10 -12.13 6.11 -3.16
C ALA A 10 -10.78 5.64 -3.75
N PHE A 11 -9.66 6.25 -3.33
CA PHE A 11 -8.32 5.80 -3.73
C PHE A 11 -7.98 4.43 -3.14
N GLN A 12 -8.30 4.24 -1.85
CA GLN A 12 -8.11 2.94 -1.19
C GLN A 12 -8.90 1.85 -1.91
N GLY A 13 -10.18 2.10 -2.22
CA GLY A 13 -11.05 1.10 -2.82
C GLY A 13 -10.49 0.53 -4.13
N TYR A 14 -10.15 1.38 -5.09
CA TYR A 14 -9.66 0.94 -6.41
C TYR A 14 -8.27 0.31 -6.35
N THR A 15 -7.36 0.89 -5.57
CA THR A 15 -5.97 0.46 -5.49
C THR A 15 -5.83 -0.86 -4.72
N ALA A 16 -6.55 -0.98 -3.60
CA ALA A 16 -6.64 -2.22 -2.84
C ALA A 16 -7.21 -3.34 -3.71
N GLN A 17 -8.29 -3.08 -4.45
CA GLN A 17 -8.92 -4.07 -5.31
C GLN A 17 -7.96 -4.60 -6.39
N LYS A 18 -7.16 -3.73 -7.01
CA LYS A 18 -6.15 -4.16 -8.00
C LYS A 18 -5.09 -5.07 -7.40
N LEU A 19 -4.54 -4.69 -6.25
CA LEU A 19 -3.53 -5.49 -5.56
C LEU A 19 -4.12 -6.85 -5.16
N THR A 20 -5.32 -6.88 -4.58
CA THR A 20 -6.02 -8.13 -4.26
C THR A 20 -6.25 -8.99 -5.48
N GLN A 21 -6.65 -8.43 -6.62
CA GLN A 21 -6.86 -9.19 -7.85
C GLN A 21 -5.57 -9.77 -8.44
N TYR A 22 -4.46 -9.05 -8.34
CA TYR A 22 -3.18 -9.44 -8.95
C TYR A 22 -2.34 -10.39 -8.09
N PHE A 23 -2.34 -10.20 -6.77
CA PHE A 23 -1.57 -11.02 -5.83
C PHE A 23 -2.41 -12.12 -5.19
N GLN A 24 -3.71 -11.91 -4.97
CA GLN A 24 -4.60 -12.91 -4.35
C GLN A 24 -4.06 -13.43 -3.00
N MET A 25 -3.69 -14.71 -2.91
CA MET A 25 -3.04 -15.30 -1.72
C MET A 25 -1.55 -15.60 -1.95
N ASP A 26 -0.98 -15.14 -3.07
CA ASP A 26 0.41 -15.36 -3.45
C ASP A 26 1.32 -14.34 -2.73
N TYR A 27 1.68 -14.69 -1.49
CA TYR A 27 2.56 -13.86 -0.67
C TYR A 27 3.97 -13.78 -1.25
N ASP A 28 4.50 -14.86 -1.82
CA ASP A 28 5.87 -14.88 -2.35
C ASP A 28 6.01 -13.92 -3.54
N LYS A 29 5.00 -13.87 -4.42
CA LYS A 29 4.93 -12.87 -5.50
C LYS A 29 4.80 -11.45 -4.95
N PHE A 30 4.02 -11.26 -3.89
CA PHE A 30 3.88 -9.96 -3.22
C PHE A 30 5.21 -9.49 -2.61
N GLU A 31 5.90 -10.36 -1.88
CA GLU A 31 7.21 -10.09 -1.29
C GLU A 31 8.23 -9.74 -2.38
N THR A 32 8.39 -10.61 -3.37
CA THR A 32 9.33 -10.42 -4.49
C THR A 32 9.11 -9.08 -5.19
N ARG A 33 7.85 -8.76 -5.55
CA ARG A 33 7.53 -7.50 -6.25
C ARG A 33 7.80 -6.27 -5.40
N ASN A 34 7.60 -6.33 -4.08
CA ASN A 34 7.93 -5.21 -3.22
C ASN A 34 9.44 -5.02 -3.08
N GLU A 35 10.20 -6.10 -2.90
CA GLU A 35 11.66 -6.07 -2.81
C GLU A 35 12.30 -5.55 -4.11
N ASP A 36 11.82 -6.01 -5.28
CA ASP A 36 12.24 -5.53 -6.60
C ASP A 36 12.02 -4.02 -6.79
N GLN A 37 11.04 -3.45 -6.09
CA GLN A 37 10.75 -2.02 -6.07
C GLN A 37 11.40 -1.28 -4.89
N CYS A 38 12.47 -1.84 -4.32
CA CYS A 38 13.21 -1.30 -3.19
C CYS A 38 12.37 -1.13 -1.90
N GLY A 39 11.30 -1.90 -1.77
CA GLY A 39 10.48 -1.96 -0.57
C GLY A 39 11.25 -2.63 0.57
N VAL A 40 11.17 -2.05 1.76
CA VAL A 40 11.78 -2.61 2.96
C VAL A 40 10.70 -3.29 3.78
N ARG A 41 10.88 -4.58 4.07
CA ARG A 41 9.95 -5.33 4.91
C ARG A 41 9.86 -4.73 6.31
N VAL A 42 8.66 -4.65 6.86
CA VAL A 42 8.39 -4.21 8.23
C VAL A 42 7.40 -5.14 8.92
N ASP A 43 7.43 -5.14 10.25
CA ASP A 43 6.54 -5.96 11.08
C ASP A 43 5.18 -5.27 11.26
N PHE A 44 4.28 -5.47 10.29
CA PHE A 44 2.92 -4.93 10.31
C PHE A 44 1.97 -5.78 9.44
N GLY A 45 0.74 -6.02 9.92
CA GLY A 45 -0.20 -6.95 9.25
C GLY A 45 0.35 -8.38 9.22
N ASP A 46 -0.10 -9.18 8.24
CA ASP A 46 0.51 -10.49 7.94
C ASP A 46 1.73 -10.37 7.02
N GLY A 47 1.91 -9.20 6.41
CA GLY A 47 3.16 -8.75 5.82
C GLY A 47 3.05 -7.34 5.27
N ALA A 48 4.12 -6.56 5.40
CA ALA A 48 4.13 -5.18 4.93
C ALA A 48 5.50 -4.72 4.44
N PHE A 49 5.48 -3.79 3.49
CA PHE A 49 6.67 -3.21 2.88
C PHE A 49 6.57 -1.68 2.86
N ARG A 50 7.58 -1.03 3.42
CA ARG A 50 7.73 0.42 3.44
C ARG A 50 8.54 0.87 2.23
N HIS A 51 7.98 1.81 1.48
CA HIS A 51 8.61 2.46 0.35
C HIS A 51 8.87 3.92 0.68
N GLN A 52 10.13 4.35 0.71
CA GLN A 52 10.48 5.76 0.83
C GLN A 52 10.35 6.43 -0.55
N ILE A 53 9.21 7.09 -0.80
CA ILE A 53 8.89 7.64 -2.13
C ILE A 53 9.52 9.02 -2.34
N LEU A 54 9.46 9.89 -1.33
CA LEU A 54 10.10 11.21 -1.28
C LEU A 54 10.82 11.36 0.06
N PRO A 55 11.72 12.35 0.26
CA PRO A 55 12.49 12.47 1.51
C PRO A 55 11.65 12.49 2.80
N GLN A 56 10.42 13.01 2.75
CA GLN A 56 9.50 13.10 3.89
C GLN A 56 8.18 12.34 3.67
N ILE A 57 8.07 11.55 2.61
CA ILE A 57 6.87 10.75 2.32
C ILE A 57 7.26 9.30 2.12
N ALA A 58 6.84 8.45 3.04
CA ALA A 58 6.80 7.02 2.82
C ALA A 58 5.38 6.48 2.66
N ILE A 59 5.29 5.38 1.93
CA ILE A 59 4.07 4.62 1.69
C ILE A 59 4.30 3.21 2.22
N LEU A 60 3.31 2.68 2.93
CA LEU A 60 3.29 1.31 3.38
C LEU A 60 2.32 0.50 2.54
N VAL A 61 2.77 -0.62 1.97
CA VAL A 61 1.91 -1.60 1.32
C VAL A 61 1.73 -2.76 2.28
N VAL A 62 0.48 -3.03 2.67
CA VAL A 62 0.16 -4.03 3.70
C VAL A 62 -0.69 -5.13 3.10
N TYR A 63 -0.36 -6.37 3.46
CA TYR A 63 -1.10 -7.58 3.20
C TYR A 63 -1.71 -8.10 4.52
N TRP A 64 -3.00 -8.40 4.48
CA TRP A 64 -3.66 -9.25 5.47
C TRP A 64 -4.08 -10.54 4.80
N LYS A 65 -3.67 -11.64 5.41
CA LYS A 65 -3.98 -12.98 4.96
C LYS A 65 -5.47 -13.23 5.15
N GLY A 66 -6.11 -13.74 4.11
CA GLY A 66 -7.48 -14.23 4.21
C GLY A 66 -7.56 -15.56 4.94
N ASP A 67 -8.73 -15.87 5.47
CA ASP A 67 -9.07 -17.14 6.09
C ASP A 67 -10.29 -17.77 5.40
N GLU A 68 -10.94 -18.73 6.07
CA GLU A 68 -12.12 -19.43 5.54
C GLU A 68 -13.35 -18.52 5.43
N GLU A 69 -13.41 -17.43 6.21
CA GLU A 69 -14.54 -16.51 6.28
C GLU A 69 -14.32 -15.26 5.43
N PHE A 70 -13.07 -14.79 5.31
CA PHE A 70 -12.72 -13.53 4.66
C PHE A 70 -11.61 -13.67 3.61
N PRO A 71 -11.76 -13.06 2.41
CA PRO A 71 -10.70 -13.06 1.41
C PRO A 71 -9.48 -12.24 1.86
N PRO A 72 -8.29 -12.48 1.27
CA PRO A 72 -7.11 -11.66 1.53
C PRO A 72 -7.37 -10.20 1.14
N SER A 73 -6.71 -9.28 1.84
CA SER A 73 -6.82 -7.85 1.55
C SER A 73 -5.46 -7.17 1.52
N TYR A 74 -5.35 -6.18 0.65
CA TYR A 74 -4.17 -5.35 0.53
C TYR A 74 -4.56 -3.88 0.74
N LYS A 75 -3.72 -3.10 1.41
CA LYS A 75 -3.94 -1.65 1.59
C LYS A 75 -2.66 -0.86 1.36
N ILE A 76 -2.85 0.39 0.96
CA ILE A 76 -1.80 1.39 0.85
C ILE A 76 -1.99 2.37 2.00
N LEU A 77 -1.02 2.51 2.91
CA LEU A 77 -1.10 3.47 4.00
C LEU A 77 -0.06 4.56 3.80
N PHE A 78 -0.40 5.80 4.18
CA PHE A 78 0.52 6.92 4.23
C PHE A 78 0.90 7.19 5.68
N GLU A 79 2.09 7.75 5.89
CA GLU A 79 2.46 8.30 7.19
C GLU A 79 1.45 9.41 7.59
N ASP A 80 1.20 9.54 8.90
CA ASP A 80 0.24 10.49 9.46
C ASP A 80 0.62 11.95 9.18
N ILE A 81 1.87 12.21 8.85
CA ILE A 81 2.40 13.52 8.48
C ILE A 81 2.34 13.84 6.98
N ALA A 82 1.87 12.92 6.12
CA ALA A 82 2.00 13.11 4.68
C ALA A 82 1.15 14.28 4.15
N ASP A 83 0.05 14.64 4.80
CA ASP A 83 -0.81 15.78 4.48
C ASP A 83 -0.17 17.15 4.73
N TYR A 84 0.81 17.23 5.65
CA TYR A 84 1.63 18.44 5.85
C TYR A 84 2.59 18.70 4.68
N HIS A 85 2.94 17.65 3.93
CA HIS A 85 3.96 17.69 2.90
C HIS A 85 3.40 17.57 1.49
N LEU A 86 2.25 16.93 1.32
CA LEU A 86 1.67 16.61 0.03
C LEU A 86 0.14 16.70 0.08
N PRO A 87 -0.51 17.42 -0.85
CA PRO A 87 -1.95 17.42 -0.92
C PRO A 87 -2.50 16.04 -1.27
N THR A 88 -3.76 15.77 -0.93
CA THR A 88 -4.44 14.49 -1.14
C THR A 88 -4.33 13.95 -2.57
N ASP A 89 -4.44 14.82 -3.58
CA ASP A 89 -4.30 14.42 -4.99
C ASP A 89 -2.88 13.93 -5.32
N GLY A 90 -1.87 14.55 -4.70
CA GLY A 90 -0.48 14.10 -4.79
C GLY A 90 -0.29 12.73 -4.16
N CYS A 91 -0.88 12.48 -2.99
CA CYS A 91 -0.87 11.15 -2.36
C CYS A 91 -1.52 10.11 -3.28
N ALA A 92 -2.67 10.42 -3.87
CA ALA A 92 -3.35 9.53 -4.82
C ALA A 92 -2.49 9.22 -6.06
N ILE A 93 -1.79 10.22 -6.60
CA ILE A 93 -0.87 10.02 -7.73
C ILE A 93 0.30 9.12 -7.33
N LEU A 94 0.99 9.41 -6.21
CA LEU A 94 2.14 8.61 -5.77
C LEU A 94 1.75 7.17 -5.46
N GLY A 95 0.64 6.97 -4.76
CA GLY A 95 0.13 5.62 -4.49
C GLY A 95 -0.24 4.88 -5.78
N SER A 96 -0.87 5.56 -6.74
CA SER A 96 -1.18 4.97 -8.06
C SER A 96 0.09 4.56 -8.81
N MET A 97 1.12 5.39 -8.78
CA MET A 97 2.40 5.10 -9.44
C MET A 97 3.09 3.90 -8.80
N LEU A 98 3.14 3.82 -7.47
CA LEU A 98 3.71 2.67 -6.77
C LEU A 98 2.97 1.39 -7.12
N VAL A 99 1.63 1.41 -7.07
CA VAL A 99 0.84 0.23 -7.45
C VAL A 99 1.03 -0.13 -8.92
N GLY A 100 1.11 0.84 -9.82
CA GLY A 100 1.46 0.58 -11.22
C GLY A 100 2.78 -0.17 -11.37
N LYS A 101 3.80 0.17 -10.57
CA LYS A 101 5.10 -0.52 -10.57
C LYS A 101 5.03 -1.92 -9.99
N LEU A 102 4.29 -2.13 -8.90
CA LEU A 102 4.14 -3.45 -8.26
C LEU A 102 3.37 -4.45 -9.14
N LEU A 103 2.50 -3.94 -10.02
CA LEU A 103 1.70 -4.74 -10.94
C LEU A 103 2.36 -4.96 -12.31
N ALA A 104 3.40 -4.19 -12.64
CA ALA A 104 4.09 -4.29 -13.92
C ALA A 104 4.96 -5.56 -13.97
N GLU A 105 4.97 -6.24 -15.12
CA GLU A 105 5.73 -7.48 -15.32
C GLU A 105 7.22 -7.23 -15.51
#